data_AF-A0A6L7A2M3-F1
#
_entry.id   AF-A0A6L7A2M3-F1
#
_cell.length_a   1.000
_cell.length_b   1.000
_cell.length_c   1.000
_cell.angle_alpha   90.00
_cell.angle_beta   90.00
_cell.angle_gamma   90.00
#
_symmetry.space_group_name_H-M   'P 1'
#
loop_
_entity.id
_entity.type
_entity.pdbx_description
1 polymer ?
#
loop_
_entity_poly.entity_id
_entity_poly.type
_entity_poly.pdbx_seq_one_letter_code
_entity_poly.pdbx_strand_id
1 'polypeptide(L)'
;HLVHFYQLAGMDWIDVLDALKADPRKTSELAQSLSSWPKSSPGYFFDVQNRLKKFVEGGQLGIFRNGYWGHPQYKLPPEANLMGFAHYLEALDFQREIVKIHAVFGGKNPHPNWIVGGMPCAINIDESGAVGAVNMERLNLVQSIITRTADFINNVMIPDALAIGQFNKPWSEIGTGLSDKCVLSYGAFPDIANDFGEKSLLMPGGAVINGDFNNVLPVDLVDPQQVQEFVDHAWYRYPNDQVGRHPFDGITDPWYNPGDVKGSDTNIQQLNEQERYSWIKAPRWRGNAMEVG
;
A
#
# COMPACT_ATOMS: atom_id res chain seq x y z
N HIS A 1 0.11 4.05 0.68
CA HIS A 1 -0.73 3.59 1.82
C HIS A 1 -2.17 4.09 1.75
N LEU A 2 -2.44 5.41 1.67
CA LEU A 2 -3.82 5.95 1.64
C LEU A 2 -4.75 5.24 0.63
N VAL A 3 -4.35 5.20 -0.64
CA VAL A 3 -5.14 4.57 -1.71
C VAL A 3 -5.34 3.07 -1.46
N HIS A 4 -4.32 2.38 -0.95
CA HIS A 4 -4.43 0.96 -0.62
C HIS A 4 -5.48 0.72 0.47
N PHE A 5 -5.43 1.48 1.56
CA PHE A 5 -6.34 1.32 2.69
C PHE A 5 -7.81 1.52 2.30
N TYR A 6 -8.13 2.56 1.52
CA TYR A 6 -9.52 2.82 1.13
C TYR A 6 -9.92 2.09 -0.16
N GLN A 7 -9.19 2.31 -1.26
CA GLN A 7 -9.63 1.86 -2.60
C GLN A 7 -9.39 0.38 -2.87
N LEU A 8 -8.45 -0.26 -2.17
CA LEU A 8 -8.15 -1.69 -2.35
C LEU A 8 -8.72 -2.51 -1.19
N ALA A 9 -8.20 -2.31 0.02
CA ALA A 9 -8.54 -3.11 1.19
C ALA A 9 -9.83 -2.68 1.91
N GLY A 10 -10.31 -1.45 1.68
CA GLY A 10 -11.39 -0.87 2.47
C GLY A 10 -12.69 -1.65 2.37
N MET A 11 -12.99 -2.17 1.17
CA MET A 11 -14.22 -2.92 0.90
C MET A 11 -14.21 -4.34 1.48
N ASP A 12 -13.07 -4.83 1.98
CA ASP A 12 -13.02 -6.09 2.73
C ASP A 12 -13.64 -5.94 4.13
N TRP A 13 -13.73 -4.70 4.63
CA TRP A 13 -14.20 -4.37 5.99
C TRP A 13 -15.47 -3.53 6.01
N ILE A 14 -15.68 -2.70 4.98
CA ILE A 14 -16.82 -1.78 4.86
C ILE A 14 -17.90 -2.43 4.00
N ASP A 15 -19.07 -2.67 4.58
CA ASP A 15 -20.24 -3.12 3.82
C ASP A 15 -20.97 -1.92 3.20
N VAL A 16 -20.80 -1.75 1.89
CA VAL A 16 -21.37 -0.62 1.14
C VAL A 16 -22.91 -0.63 1.16
N LEU A 17 -23.56 -1.79 1.10
CA LEU A 17 -25.02 -1.82 1.11
C LEU A 17 -25.59 -1.62 2.51
N ASP A 18 -24.86 -2.03 3.54
CA ASP A 18 -25.28 -1.80 4.92
C ASP A 18 -25.21 -0.32 5.32
N ALA A 19 -24.31 0.47 4.71
CA ALA A 19 -24.27 1.93 4.86
C ALA A 19 -25.60 2.65 4.53
N LEU A 20 -26.45 2.05 3.68
CA LEU A 20 -27.77 2.60 3.35
C LEU A 20 -28.76 2.55 4.53
N LYS A 21 -28.47 1.76 5.57
CA LYS A 21 -29.31 1.61 6.76
C LYS A 21 -28.91 2.56 7.89
N ALA A 22 -27.80 3.27 7.74
CA ALA A 22 -27.24 4.13 8.77
C ALA A 22 -28.13 5.33 9.09
N ASP A 23 -28.12 5.79 10.34
CA ASP A 23 -28.59 7.12 10.72
C ASP A 23 -27.48 8.15 10.51
N PRO A 24 -27.63 9.14 9.60
CA PRO A 24 -26.61 10.17 9.37
C PRO A 24 -26.25 11.00 10.60
N ARG A 25 -27.17 11.18 11.57
CA ARG A 25 -26.88 11.88 12.82
C ARG A 25 -25.96 11.07 13.71
N LYS A 26 -26.25 9.78 13.88
CA LYS A 26 -25.37 8.88 14.64
C LYS A 26 -24.03 8.65 13.96
N THR A 27 -24.01 8.65 12.63
CA THR A 27 -22.77 8.61 11.84
C THR A 27 -21.91 9.85 12.11
N SER A 28 -22.55 11.03 12.17
CA SER A 28 -21.90 12.29 12.55
C SER A 28 -21.35 12.26 13.97
N GLU A 29 -22.14 11.82 14.95
CA GLU A 29 -21.71 11.66 16.34
C GLU A 29 -20.51 10.70 16.45
N LEU A 30 -20.56 9.56 15.75
CA LEU A 30 -19.46 8.60 15.69
C LEU A 30 -18.20 9.24 15.11
N ALA A 31 -18.28 9.89 13.94
CA ALA A 31 -17.13 10.53 13.29
C ALA A 31 -16.49 11.59 14.20
N GLN A 32 -17.30 12.43 14.85
CA GLN A 32 -16.84 13.47 15.77
C GLN A 32 -16.25 12.91 17.08
N SER A 33 -16.67 11.71 17.48
CA SER A 33 -16.09 11.03 18.65
C SER A 33 -14.70 10.45 18.38
N LEU A 34 -14.40 10.16 17.10
CA LEU A 34 -13.14 9.54 16.68
C LEU A 34 -12.06 10.56 16.31
N SER A 35 -12.45 11.74 15.83
CA SER A 35 -11.54 12.69 15.22
C SER A 35 -12.12 14.12 15.16
N SER A 36 -11.23 15.12 15.03
CA SER A 36 -11.59 16.51 14.74
C SER A 36 -11.77 16.82 13.25
N TRP A 37 -11.85 15.80 12.37
CA TRP A 37 -12.05 15.99 10.95
C TRP A 37 -13.34 16.81 10.66
N PRO A 38 -13.24 17.93 9.93
CA PRO A 38 -14.34 18.90 9.84
C PRO A 38 -15.53 18.42 8.98
N LYS A 39 -15.31 17.47 8.04
CA LYS A 39 -16.40 16.94 7.21
C LYS A 39 -17.14 15.81 7.92
N SER A 40 -17.80 16.17 9.01
CA SER A 40 -18.46 15.22 9.92
C SER A 40 -19.88 15.64 10.27
N SER A 41 -20.53 16.50 9.49
CA SER A 41 -21.90 16.97 9.77
C SER A 41 -22.97 15.93 9.39
N PRO A 42 -24.14 15.91 10.06
CA PRO A 42 -25.21 14.99 9.69
C PRO A 42 -25.70 15.17 8.25
N GLY A 43 -25.74 16.43 7.76
CA GLY A 43 -26.12 16.75 6.39
C GLY A 43 -25.14 16.18 5.36
N TYR A 44 -23.84 16.24 5.64
CA TYR A 44 -22.82 15.64 4.77
C TYR A 44 -23.02 14.13 4.61
N PHE A 45 -23.19 13.41 5.72
CA PHE A 45 -23.42 11.96 5.67
C PHE A 45 -24.76 11.61 5.01
N PHE A 46 -25.81 12.41 5.20
CA PHE A 46 -27.09 12.25 4.51
C PHE A 46 -26.94 12.39 3.00
N ASP A 47 -26.17 13.37 2.52
CA ASP A 47 -25.94 13.58 1.09
C ASP A 47 -25.13 12.44 0.48
N VAL A 48 -24.10 11.96 1.17
CA VAL A 48 -23.31 10.77 0.76
C VAL A 48 -24.21 9.53 0.69
N GLN A 49 -25.01 9.28 1.72
CA GLN A 49 -25.94 8.15 1.77
C GLN A 49 -26.98 8.23 0.64
N ASN A 50 -27.55 9.40 0.37
CA ASN A 50 -28.51 9.58 -0.72
C ASN A 50 -27.89 9.40 -2.09
N ARG A 51 -26.65 9.86 -2.29
CA ARG A 51 -25.92 9.61 -3.54
C ARG A 51 -25.70 8.11 -3.74
N LEU A 52 -25.28 7.41 -2.70
CA LEU A 52 -25.13 5.95 -2.73
C LEU A 52 -26.47 5.25 -2.99
N LYS A 53 -27.55 5.68 -2.33
CA LYS A 53 -28.89 5.13 -2.52
C LYS A 53 -29.35 5.23 -3.97
N LYS A 54 -29.25 6.42 -4.58
CA LYS A 54 -29.59 6.62 -6.00
C LYS A 54 -28.72 5.77 -6.94
N PHE A 55 -27.43 5.63 -6.61
CA PHE A 55 -26.52 4.77 -7.38
C PHE A 55 -26.95 3.30 -7.34
N VAL A 56 -27.34 2.79 -6.17
CA VAL A 56 -27.82 1.42 -5.99
C VAL A 56 -29.18 1.20 -6.64
N GLU A 57 -30.13 2.12 -6.45
CA GLU A 57 -31.47 2.07 -7.06
C GLU A 57 -31.44 2.15 -8.59
N GLY A 58 -30.40 2.78 -9.17
CA GLY A 58 -30.17 2.79 -10.61
C GLY A 58 -29.81 1.43 -11.21
N GLY A 59 -29.52 0.40 -10.40
CA GLY A 59 -29.25 -0.97 -10.84
C GLY A 59 -27.88 -1.18 -11.52
N GLN A 60 -27.10 -0.12 -11.72
CA GLN A 60 -25.78 -0.14 -12.34
C GLN A 60 -24.68 -0.02 -11.29
N LEU A 61 -24.47 -1.08 -10.50
CA LEU A 61 -23.55 -1.08 -9.36
C LEU A 61 -22.06 -0.93 -9.70
N GLY A 62 -21.69 -1.02 -10.98
CA GLY A 62 -20.31 -0.84 -11.43
C GLY A 62 -19.32 -1.71 -10.65
N ILE A 63 -18.32 -1.08 -10.03
CA ILE A 63 -17.30 -1.73 -9.21
C ILE A 63 -17.85 -2.41 -7.94
N PHE A 64 -19.07 -2.08 -7.51
CA PHE A 64 -19.74 -2.70 -6.36
C PHE A 64 -20.65 -3.87 -6.75
N ARG A 65 -20.72 -4.23 -8.05
CA ARG A 65 -21.51 -5.36 -8.52
C ARG A 65 -20.91 -6.67 -8.02
N ASN A 66 -21.76 -7.59 -7.52
CA ASN A 66 -21.36 -8.90 -6.99
C ASN A 66 -20.32 -8.82 -5.86
N GLY A 67 -20.27 -7.70 -5.13
CA GLY A 67 -19.49 -7.61 -3.90
C GLY A 67 -20.07 -8.50 -2.80
N TYR A 68 -19.30 -8.70 -1.72
CA TYR A 68 -19.64 -9.60 -0.63
C TYR A 68 -20.67 -9.04 0.36
N TRP A 69 -21.48 -8.07 -0.05
CA TRP A 69 -22.40 -7.30 0.80
C TRP A 69 -23.34 -8.21 1.60
N GLY A 70 -23.46 -7.97 2.91
CA GLY A 70 -24.20 -8.79 3.86
C GLY A 70 -23.48 -10.06 4.31
N HIS A 71 -22.24 -10.30 3.87
CA HIS A 71 -21.46 -11.44 4.34
C HIS A 71 -21.26 -11.38 5.86
N PRO A 72 -21.40 -12.50 6.59
CA PRO A 72 -21.38 -12.51 8.06
C PRO A 72 -20.05 -12.07 8.68
N GLN A 73 -18.98 -11.92 7.89
CA GLN A 73 -17.70 -11.39 8.36
C GLN A 73 -17.62 -9.86 8.37
N TYR A 74 -18.56 -9.13 7.76
CA TYR A 74 -18.68 -7.70 8.02
C TYR A 74 -19.17 -7.48 9.45
N LYS A 75 -18.36 -6.76 10.24
CA LYS A 75 -18.63 -6.53 11.68
C LYS A 75 -18.99 -5.08 12.01
N LEU A 76 -18.79 -4.17 11.07
CA LEU A 76 -19.08 -2.75 11.28
C LEU A 76 -20.60 -2.52 11.33
N PRO A 77 -21.10 -1.65 12.23
CA PRO A 77 -22.49 -1.20 12.18
C PRO A 77 -22.73 -0.29 10.96
N PRO A 78 -23.99 -0.10 10.55
CA PRO A 78 -24.34 0.78 9.43
C PRO A 78 -23.68 2.17 9.49
N GLU A 79 -23.65 2.79 10.67
CA GLU A 79 -23.04 4.11 10.87
C GLU A 79 -21.54 4.12 10.57
N ALA A 80 -20.80 3.09 11.00
CA ALA A 80 -19.37 2.97 10.68
C ALA A 80 -19.16 2.66 9.19
N ASN A 81 -20.05 1.89 8.57
CA ASN A 81 -20.02 1.64 7.12
C ASN A 81 -20.22 2.93 6.33
N LEU A 82 -21.20 3.77 6.70
CA LEU A 82 -21.45 5.05 6.03
C LEU A 82 -20.28 6.03 6.23
N MET A 83 -19.70 6.08 7.43
CA MET A 83 -18.51 6.89 7.70
C MET A 83 -17.32 6.44 6.83
N GLY A 84 -16.99 5.14 6.84
CA GLY A 84 -15.90 4.58 6.05
C GLY A 84 -16.11 4.77 4.54
N PHE A 85 -17.35 4.64 4.06
CA PHE A 85 -17.68 4.91 2.66
C PHE A 85 -17.55 6.39 2.29
N ALA A 86 -17.91 7.32 3.18
CA ALA A 86 -17.66 8.74 2.97
C ALA A 86 -16.16 9.02 2.87
N HIS A 87 -15.37 8.54 3.82
CA HIS A 87 -13.91 8.72 3.82
C HIS A 87 -13.22 8.04 2.62
N TYR A 88 -13.75 6.92 2.12
CA TYR A 88 -13.33 6.32 0.86
C TYR A 88 -13.44 7.31 -0.30
N LEU A 89 -14.58 8.01 -0.42
CA LEU A 89 -14.79 9.00 -1.49
C LEU A 89 -13.86 10.20 -1.32
N GLU A 90 -13.67 10.66 -0.07
CA GLU A 90 -12.73 11.75 0.23
C GLU A 90 -11.29 11.39 -0.12
N ALA A 91 -10.85 10.18 0.22
CA ALA A 91 -9.52 9.68 -0.10
C ALA A 91 -9.29 9.61 -1.62
N LEU A 92 -10.30 9.17 -2.38
CA LEU A 92 -10.25 9.11 -3.84
C LEU A 92 -10.07 10.49 -4.48
N ASP A 93 -10.75 11.51 -3.94
CA ASP A 93 -10.60 12.90 -4.37
C ASP A 93 -9.27 13.50 -3.91
N PHE A 94 -8.82 13.19 -2.70
CA PHE A 94 -7.65 13.83 -2.09
C PHE A 94 -6.31 13.26 -2.59
N GLN A 95 -6.24 11.96 -2.89
CA GLN A 95 -4.98 11.32 -3.34
C GLN A 95 -4.35 11.97 -4.58
N ARG A 96 -5.18 12.55 -5.47
CA ARG A 96 -4.69 13.27 -6.66
C ARG A 96 -3.94 14.56 -6.33
N GLU A 97 -4.17 15.12 -5.14
CA GLU A 97 -3.46 16.30 -4.64
C GLU A 97 -2.08 15.92 -4.11
N ILE A 98 -1.99 14.79 -3.38
CA ILE A 98 -0.74 14.28 -2.80
C ILE A 98 0.34 14.13 -3.88
N VAL A 99 -0.04 13.54 -5.02
CA VAL A 99 0.89 13.24 -6.11
C VAL A 99 1.37 14.49 -6.88
N LYS A 100 0.82 15.67 -6.62
CA LYS A 100 1.34 16.92 -7.22
C LYS A 100 2.75 17.25 -6.73
N ILE A 101 3.18 16.74 -5.58
CA ILE A 101 4.58 16.83 -5.14
C ILE A 101 5.51 16.17 -6.18
N HIS A 102 5.15 14.98 -6.66
CA HIS A 102 5.89 14.33 -7.76
C HIS A 102 5.82 15.14 -9.06
N ALA A 103 4.70 15.81 -9.35
CA ALA A 103 4.60 16.64 -10.54
C ALA A 103 5.48 17.90 -10.46
N VAL A 104 5.65 18.49 -9.27
CA VAL A 104 6.54 19.65 -9.07
C VAL A 104 8.01 19.28 -9.28
N PHE A 105 8.47 18.17 -8.69
CA PHE A 105 9.90 17.80 -8.75
C PHE A 105 10.27 16.89 -9.93
N GLY A 106 9.34 16.07 -10.40
CA GLY A 106 9.54 15.06 -11.44
C GLY A 106 8.66 15.25 -12.68
N GLY A 107 7.96 16.37 -12.81
CA GLY A 107 7.19 16.77 -14.00
C GLY A 107 5.82 16.09 -14.17
N LYS A 108 5.62 14.86 -13.65
CA LYS A 108 4.35 14.14 -13.75
C LYS A 108 4.16 13.05 -12.69
N ASN A 109 2.93 12.57 -12.57
CA ASN A 109 2.59 11.34 -11.86
C ASN A 109 1.43 10.62 -12.57
N PRO A 110 1.46 9.27 -12.73
CA PRO A 110 2.56 8.34 -12.40
C PRO A 110 3.83 8.54 -13.24
N HIS A 111 4.91 7.83 -12.88
CA HIS A 111 6.23 7.88 -13.52
C HIS A 111 6.91 9.27 -13.54
N PRO A 112 7.20 9.87 -12.37
CA PRO A 112 8.02 11.08 -12.31
C PRO A 112 9.42 10.84 -12.88
N ASN A 113 10.04 11.90 -13.39
CA ASN A 113 11.40 11.88 -13.91
C ASN A 113 12.45 11.96 -12.78
N TRP A 114 13.54 11.22 -12.96
CA TRP A 114 14.73 11.20 -12.11
C TRP A 114 15.99 11.37 -12.98
N ILE A 115 17.14 11.66 -12.39
CA ILE A 115 18.42 11.75 -13.11
C ILE A 115 19.57 11.18 -12.28
N VAL A 116 20.53 10.52 -12.93
CA VAL A 116 21.76 10.08 -12.28
C VAL A 116 22.55 11.30 -11.82
N GLY A 117 22.94 11.33 -10.54
CA GLY A 117 23.69 12.44 -9.93
C GLY A 117 22.84 13.50 -9.21
N GLY A 118 21.49 13.39 -9.19
CA GLY A 118 20.65 14.31 -8.43
C GLY A 118 19.19 14.33 -8.87
N MET A 119 18.63 15.53 -9.03
CA MET A 119 17.24 15.76 -9.46
C MET A 119 17.20 16.73 -10.66
N PRO A 120 16.26 16.57 -11.61
CA PRO A 120 16.15 17.44 -12.79
C PRO A 120 15.56 18.83 -12.48
N CYS A 121 14.91 18.99 -11.32
CA CYS A 121 14.23 20.21 -10.90
C CYS A 121 15.19 21.21 -10.23
N ALA A 122 15.89 22.01 -11.04
CA ALA A 122 16.75 23.09 -10.53
C ALA A 122 15.95 24.09 -9.67
N ILE A 123 16.61 24.65 -8.65
CA ILE A 123 16.03 25.60 -7.71
C ILE A 123 16.55 27.01 -8.04
N ASN A 124 15.64 27.96 -8.15
CA ASN A 124 15.93 29.39 -8.19
C ASN A 124 14.77 30.14 -7.51
N ILE A 125 15.04 30.74 -6.36
CA ILE A 125 14.01 31.32 -5.49
C ILE A 125 13.63 32.74 -5.91
N ASP A 126 14.62 33.55 -6.26
CA ASP A 126 14.51 35.01 -6.34
C ASP A 126 15.31 35.67 -7.47
N GLU A 127 16.21 34.95 -8.15
CA GLU A 127 16.95 35.51 -9.28
C GLU A 127 16.10 35.56 -10.56
N SER A 128 16.56 36.34 -11.54
CA SER A 128 15.93 36.41 -12.86
C SER A 128 15.81 35.02 -13.48
N GLY A 129 14.62 34.68 -13.99
CA GLY A 129 14.32 33.34 -14.51
C GLY A 129 13.76 32.34 -13.49
N ALA A 130 13.52 32.73 -12.23
CA ALA A 130 12.91 31.86 -11.19
C ALA A 130 11.57 31.23 -11.61
N VAL A 131 10.83 31.84 -12.55
CA VAL A 131 9.59 31.27 -13.12
C VAL A 131 9.80 29.96 -13.88
N GLY A 132 11.02 29.68 -14.34
CA GLY A 132 11.41 28.45 -15.04
C GLY A 132 12.01 27.36 -14.14
N ALA A 133 12.01 27.56 -12.83
CA ALA A 133 12.66 26.68 -11.84
C ALA A 133 11.71 26.38 -10.67
N VAL A 134 12.16 25.53 -9.74
CA VAL A 134 11.53 25.42 -8.42
C VAL A 134 11.79 26.71 -7.65
N ASN A 135 10.73 27.46 -7.40
CA ASN A 135 10.74 28.75 -6.72
C ASN A 135 9.86 28.73 -5.46
N MET A 136 9.74 29.87 -4.78
CA MET A 136 9.00 29.97 -3.52
C MET A 136 7.52 29.56 -3.65
N GLU A 137 6.87 29.87 -4.76
CA GLU A 137 5.46 29.52 -4.94
C GLU A 137 5.28 28.01 -5.16
N ARG A 138 6.20 27.35 -5.88
CA ARG A 138 6.22 25.88 -6.00
C ARG A 138 6.47 25.20 -4.66
N LEU A 139 7.38 25.73 -3.84
CA LEU A 139 7.66 25.22 -2.50
C LEU A 139 6.48 25.40 -1.55
N ASN A 140 5.77 26.54 -1.62
CA ASN A 140 4.55 26.78 -0.85
C ASN A 140 3.43 25.79 -1.21
N LEU A 141 3.28 25.45 -2.50
CA LEU A 141 2.36 24.40 -2.94
C LEU A 141 2.72 23.06 -2.31
N VAL A 142 4.00 22.65 -2.38
CA VAL A 142 4.48 21.40 -1.78
C VAL A 142 4.21 21.37 -0.27
N GLN A 143 4.56 22.43 0.45
CA GLN A 143 4.30 22.55 1.89
C GLN A 143 2.82 22.42 2.23
N SER A 144 1.94 23.09 1.47
CA SER A 144 0.49 22.99 1.65
C SER A 144 -0.02 21.55 1.46
N ILE A 145 0.48 20.84 0.45
CA ILE A 145 0.11 19.45 0.19
C ILE A 145 0.60 18.54 1.34
N ILE A 146 1.84 18.72 1.82
CA ILE A 146 2.38 17.96 2.94
C ILE A 146 1.51 18.14 4.19
N THR A 147 1.20 19.39 4.56
CA THR A 147 0.38 19.70 5.73
C THR A 147 -1.01 19.08 5.62
N ARG A 148 -1.69 19.23 4.47
CA ARG A 148 -3.01 18.62 4.24
C ARG A 148 -2.95 17.09 4.25
N THR A 149 -1.85 16.51 3.79
CA THR A 149 -1.65 15.05 3.79
C THR A 149 -1.52 14.55 5.21
N ALA A 150 -0.66 15.17 6.03
CA ALA A 150 -0.53 14.84 7.44
C ALA A 150 -1.87 14.98 8.19
N ASP A 151 -2.61 16.05 7.93
CA ASP A 151 -3.94 16.28 8.52
C ASP A 151 -4.92 15.16 8.16
N PHE A 152 -5.04 14.80 6.88
CA PHE A 152 -5.93 13.71 6.45
C PHE A 152 -5.51 12.35 7.04
N ILE A 153 -4.22 12.04 7.08
CA ILE A 153 -3.74 10.77 7.63
C ILE A 153 -4.04 10.68 9.13
N ASN A 154 -3.75 11.74 9.89
CA ASN A 154 -3.92 11.76 11.35
C ASN A 154 -5.38 11.84 11.79
N ASN A 155 -6.23 12.54 11.03
CA ASN A 155 -7.62 12.79 11.38
C ASN A 155 -8.63 11.92 10.62
N VAL A 156 -8.23 11.14 9.62
CA VAL A 156 -9.14 10.25 8.87
C VAL A 156 -8.59 8.83 8.81
N MET A 157 -7.45 8.61 8.16
CA MET A 157 -6.96 7.25 7.88
C MET A 157 -6.61 6.47 9.15
N ILE A 158 -5.84 7.06 10.07
CA ILE A 158 -5.44 6.39 11.32
C ILE A 158 -6.67 6.12 12.23
N PRO A 159 -7.54 7.11 12.51
CA PRO A 159 -8.75 6.86 13.30
C PRO A 159 -9.66 5.79 12.71
N ASP A 160 -9.86 5.78 11.38
CA ASP A 160 -10.63 4.74 10.69
C ASP A 160 -9.99 3.36 10.84
N ALA A 161 -8.67 3.25 10.65
CA ALA A 161 -7.96 1.99 10.78
C ALA A 161 -8.07 1.42 12.20
N LEU A 162 -7.95 2.28 13.22
CA LEU A 162 -8.13 1.89 14.61
C LEU A 162 -9.57 1.47 14.90
N ALA A 163 -10.57 2.21 14.41
CA ALA A 163 -11.98 1.87 14.56
C ALA A 163 -12.30 0.52 13.92
N ILE A 164 -11.89 0.31 12.66
CA ILE A 164 -12.04 -0.98 11.95
C ILE A 164 -11.38 -2.10 12.74
N GLY A 165 -10.16 -1.90 13.24
CA GLY A 165 -9.46 -2.87 14.08
C GLY A 165 -10.23 -3.23 15.36
N GLN A 166 -10.89 -2.26 16.02
CA GLN A 166 -11.69 -2.54 17.22
C GLN A 166 -12.91 -3.42 16.95
N PHE A 167 -13.57 -3.27 15.80
CA PHE A 167 -14.68 -4.15 15.41
C PHE A 167 -14.22 -5.53 14.92
N ASN A 168 -12.95 -5.66 14.54
CA ASN A 168 -12.39 -6.86 13.92
C ASN A 168 -11.25 -7.49 14.73
N LYS A 169 -11.25 -7.35 16.07
CA LYS A 169 -10.19 -7.89 16.95
C LYS A 169 -9.77 -9.33 16.65
N PRO A 170 -10.68 -10.29 16.37
CA PRO A 170 -10.26 -11.67 16.06
C PRO A 170 -9.31 -11.78 14.86
N TRP A 171 -9.30 -10.81 13.94
CA TRP A 171 -8.37 -10.79 12.82
C TRP A 171 -6.93 -10.49 13.24
N SER A 172 -6.66 -10.00 14.46
CA SER A 172 -5.28 -9.85 14.96
C SER A 172 -4.56 -11.19 15.16
N GLU A 173 -5.29 -12.29 15.16
CA GLU A 173 -4.75 -13.65 15.34
C GLU A 173 -4.65 -14.42 14.01
N ILE A 174 -5.09 -13.83 12.90
CA ILE A 174 -5.19 -14.48 11.59
C ILE A 174 -4.23 -13.80 10.62
N GLY A 175 -3.51 -14.60 9.82
CA GLY A 175 -2.67 -14.06 8.73
C GLY A 175 -1.32 -13.53 9.18
N THR A 176 -0.80 -13.94 10.35
CA THR A 176 0.52 -13.54 10.83
C THR A 176 1.67 -13.99 9.92
N GLY A 177 1.47 -15.02 9.08
CA GLY A 177 2.45 -15.42 8.07
C GLY A 177 3.83 -15.67 8.66
N LEU A 178 4.79 -14.81 8.30
CA LEU A 178 6.15 -14.82 8.85
C LEU A 178 6.44 -13.57 9.71
N SER A 179 5.45 -12.70 9.95
CA SER A 179 5.61 -11.42 10.65
C SER A 179 6.22 -11.55 12.04
N ASP A 180 5.95 -12.67 12.74
CA ASP A 180 6.45 -12.98 14.09
C ASP A 180 7.73 -13.83 14.07
N LYS A 181 8.24 -14.18 12.88
CA LYS A 181 9.36 -15.12 12.68
C LYS A 181 10.50 -14.51 11.89
N CYS A 182 10.23 -14.09 10.66
CA CYS A 182 11.25 -13.67 9.70
C CYS A 182 10.81 -12.38 8.99
N VAL A 183 11.40 -11.24 9.36
CA VAL A 183 11.13 -9.94 8.73
C VAL A 183 12.42 -9.28 8.22
N LEU A 184 12.34 -8.55 7.12
CA LEU A 184 13.49 -7.91 6.46
C LEU A 184 13.17 -6.49 6.01
N SER A 185 14.08 -5.56 6.29
CA SER A 185 14.08 -4.19 5.75
C SER A 185 15.51 -3.80 5.37
N TYR A 186 15.68 -3.04 4.28
CA TYR A 186 16.98 -2.44 3.96
C TYR A 186 17.17 -1.06 4.61
N GLY A 187 16.10 -0.54 5.22
CA GLY A 187 16.02 0.85 5.66
C GLY A 187 15.84 1.83 4.51
N ALA A 188 15.49 3.07 4.85
CA ALA A 188 15.22 4.12 3.89
C ALA A 188 15.38 5.53 4.49
N PHE A 189 15.30 6.54 3.63
CA PHE A 189 15.31 7.97 3.96
C PHE A 189 16.59 8.41 4.70
N PRO A 190 17.74 8.51 4.01
CA PRO A 190 18.97 9.03 4.60
C PRO A 190 18.84 10.52 4.93
N ASP A 191 19.15 10.89 6.16
CA ASP A 191 19.21 12.28 6.65
C ASP A 191 20.53 12.96 6.28
N ILE A 192 21.62 12.19 6.27
CA ILE A 192 22.95 12.64 5.84
C ILE A 192 23.12 12.30 4.35
N ALA A 193 23.32 13.33 3.52
CA ALA A 193 23.45 13.18 2.07
C ALA A 193 24.58 12.20 1.68
N ASN A 194 24.25 11.24 0.81
CA ASN A 194 25.13 10.17 0.32
C ASN A 194 25.60 9.17 1.40
N ASP A 195 25.02 9.20 2.60
CA ASP A 195 25.29 8.23 3.65
C ASP A 195 24.08 7.31 3.81
N PHE A 196 24.23 6.06 3.37
CA PHE A 196 23.20 5.01 3.48
C PHE A 196 23.47 4.06 4.65
N GLY A 197 24.33 4.47 5.59
CA GLY A 197 24.59 3.72 6.82
C GLY A 197 23.52 3.96 7.89
N GLU A 198 23.52 3.09 8.91
CA GLU A 198 22.52 3.07 9.99
C GLU A 198 22.32 4.43 10.68
N LYS A 199 23.40 5.18 10.92
CA LYS A 199 23.35 6.50 11.58
C LYS A 199 22.58 7.58 10.77
N SER A 200 22.33 7.33 9.49
CA SER A 200 21.70 8.29 8.56
C SER A 200 20.26 7.91 8.21
N LEU A 201 19.93 6.62 8.19
CA LEU A 201 18.61 6.15 7.77
C LEU A 201 17.54 6.44 8.84
N LEU A 202 16.55 7.28 8.50
CA LEU A 202 15.42 7.59 9.38
C LEU A 202 14.48 6.38 9.56
N MET A 203 14.44 5.49 8.58
CA MET A 203 13.79 4.19 8.69
C MET A 203 14.87 3.11 8.77
N PRO A 204 15.04 2.42 9.91
CA PRO A 204 16.11 1.44 10.09
C PRO A 204 15.90 0.19 9.23
N GLY A 205 17.02 -0.45 8.88
CA GLY A 205 17.06 -1.74 8.21
C GLY A 205 17.49 -2.87 9.15
N GLY A 206 17.48 -4.10 8.64
CA GLY A 206 17.89 -5.29 9.36
C GLY A 206 17.08 -6.52 8.96
N ALA A 207 17.53 -7.68 9.43
CA ALA A 207 16.84 -8.96 9.31
C ALA A 207 16.60 -9.56 10.70
N VAL A 208 15.37 -9.96 10.98
CA VAL A 208 15.00 -10.77 12.15
C VAL A 208 14.72 -12.18 11.66
N ILE A 209 15.21 -13.18 12.39
CA ILE A 209 15.02 -14.61 12.06
C ILE A 209 14.54 -15.33 13.32
N ASN A 210 13.65 -16.31 13.15
CA ASN A 210 13.08 -17.13 14.23
C ASN A 210 12.43 -16.33 15.37
N GLY A 211 11.96 -15.12 15.10
CA GLY A 211 11.30 -14.24 16.08
C GLY A 211 12.25 -13.62 17.09
N ASP A 212 13.58 -13.66 16.87
CA ASP A 212 14.55 -13.05 17.77
C ASP A 212 14.71 -11.54 17.51
N PHE A 213 13.70 -10.77 17.92
CA PHE A 213 13.71 -9.31 17.79
C PHE A 213 14.77 -8.61 18.64
N ASN A 214 15.44 -9.31 19.56
CA ASN A 214 16.55 -8.75 20.33
C ASN A 214 17.87 -8.80 19.54
N ASN A 215 17.93 -9.56 18.45
CA ASN A 215 19.11 -9.76 17.62
C ASN A 215 18.79 -9.42 16.16
N VAL A 216 18.74 -8.12 15.87
CA VAL A 216 18.56 -7.62 14.51
C VAL A 216 19.87 -7.79 13.74
N LEU A 217 19.88 -8.65 12.73
CA LEU A 217 21.06 -8.95 11.93
C LEU A 217 21.25 -7.87 10.84
N PRO A 218 22.50 -7.43 10.59
CA PRO A 218 22.77 -6.48 9.51
C PRO A 218 22.56 -7.13 8.15
N VAL A 219 22.10 -6.33 7.19
CA VAL A 219 21.89 -6.75 5.79
C VAL A 219 23.00 -6.15 4.93
N ASP A 220 23.74 -7.02 4.24
CA ASP A 220 24.76 -6.65 3.26
C ASP A 220 24.28 -7.08 1.87
N LEU A 221 24.04 -6.09 1.01
CA LEU A 221 23.56 -6.28 -0.36
C LEU A 221 24.67 -6.64 -1.35
N VAL A 222 25.93 -6.66 -0.92
CA VAL A 222 27.09 -7.07 -1.72
C VAL A 222 27.50 -8.50 -1.41
N ASP A 223 27.22 -9.00 -0.20
CA ASP A 223 27.48 -10.38 0.19
C ASP A 223 26.63 -11.36 -0.65
N PRO A 224 27.25 -12.17 -1.53
CA PRO A 224 26.53 -13.08 -2.44
C PRO A 224 25.78 -14.21 -1.71
N GLN A 225 26.03 -14.40 -0.41
CA GLN A 225 25.37 -15.40 0.42
C GLN A 225 24.10 -14.88 1.12
N GLN A 226 23.82 -13.58 1.05
CA GLN A 226 22.64 -12.99 1.70
C GLN A 226 21.41 -13.03 0.81
N VAL A 227 21.22 -12.03 -0.04
CA VAL A 227 20.02 -11.90 -0.86
C VAL A 227 20.17 -12.77 -2.10
N GLN A 228 19.34 -13.81 -2.20
CA GLN A 228 19.38 -14.74 -3.32
C GLN A 228 17.96 -15.00 -3.86
N GLU A 229 17.82 -15.17 -5.16
CA GLU A 229 16.55 -15.54 -5.80
C GLU A 229 16.61 -16.96 -6.37
N PHE A 230 15.61 -17.77 -6.06
CA PHE A 230 15.42 -19.13 -6.55
C PHE A 230 14.30 -19.19 -7.61
N VAL A 231 14.35 -20.21 -8.48
CA VAL A 231 13.39 -20.40 -9.58
C VAL A 231 12.85 -21.82 -9.68
N ASP A 232 13.16 -22.70 -8.72
CA ASP A 232 12.71 -24.08 -8.63
C ASP A 232 11.19 -24.25 -8.79
N HIS A 233 10.40 -23.30 -8.28
CA HIS A 233 8.93 -23.26 -8.43
C HIS A 233 8.42 -22.09 -9.30
N ALA A 234 9.30 -21.44 -10.06
CA ALA A 234 8.95 -20.32 -10.94
C ALA A 234 9.17 -20.66 -12.42
N TRP A 235 8.45 -19.99 -13.32
CA TRP A 235 8.53 -20.16 -14.78
C TRP A 235 9.75 -19.45 -15.39
N TYR A 236 10.94 -19.77 -14.88
CA TYR A 236 12.24 -19.30 -15.39
C TYR A 236 13.23 -20.45 -15.41
N ARG A 237 14.31 -20.34 -16.19
CA ARG A 237 15.38 -21.34 -16.17
C ARG A 237 16.73 -20.73 -15.83
N TYR A 238 17.46 -21.40 -14.97
CA TYR A 238 18.87 -21.22 -14.66
C TYR A 238 19.66 -22.43 -15.19
N PRO A 239 20.98 -22.30 -15.39
CA PRO A 239 21.84 -23.45 -15.67
C PRO A 239 21.74 -24.55 -14.60
N ASN A 240 21.48 -24.17 -13.35
CA ASN A 240 21.10 -25.06 -12.26
C ASN A 240 19.99 -24.39 -11.45
N ASP A 241 18.76 -24.91 -11.57
CA ASP A 241 17.56 -24.36 -10.95
C ASP A 241 17.46 -24.60 -9.44
N GLN A 242 18.33 -25.44 -8.88
CA GLN A 242 18.35 -25.78 -7.45
C GLN A 242 19.23 -24.82 -6.62
N VAL A 243 19.85 -23.82 -7.26
CA VAL A 243 20.78 -22.89 -6.62
C VAL A 243 20.26 -21.46 -6.77
N GLY A 244 20.10 -20.80 -5.63
CA GLY A 244 19.76 -19.38 -5.57
C GLY A 244 20.88 -18.51 -6.10
N ARG A 245 20.52 -17.40 -6.75
CA ARG A 245 21.47 -16.45 -7.33
C ARG A 245 21.37 -15.10 -6.66
N HIS A 246 22.53 -14.54 -6.29
CA HIS A 246 22.60 -13.13 -5.93
C HIS A 246 22.22 -12.26 -7.15
N PRO A 247 21.52 -11.13 -6.99
CA PRO A 247 21.04 -10.32 -8.13
C PRO A 247 22.14 -9.87 -9.11
N PHE A 248 23.39 -9.66 -8.67
CA PHE A 248 24.51 -9.36 -9.57
C PHE A 248 24.80 -10.48 -10.59
N ASP A 249 24.52 -11.74 -10.22
CA ASP A 249 24.65 -12.92 -11.09
C ASP A 249 23.28 -13.47 -11.53
N GLY A 250 22.23 -12.66 -11.36
CA GLY A 250 20.84 -13.03 -11.62
C GLY A 250 20.58 -13.25 -13.11
N ILE A 251 19.69 -14.19 -13.40
CA ILE A 251 19.25 -14.51 -14.77
C ILE A 251 17.74 -14.32 -14.83
N THR A 252 17.22 -13.80 -15.95
CA THR A 252 15.78 -13.75 -16.20
C THR A 252 15.52 -14.29 -17.60
N ASP A 253 15.45 -15.62 -17.69
CA ASP A 253 15.16 -16.36 -18.92
C ASP A 253 13.81 -17.06 -18.74
N PRO A 254 12.71 -16.50 -19.29
CA PRO A 254 11.36 -16.98 -19.06
C PRO A 254 11.17 -18.37 -19.66
N TRP A 255 10.57 -19.27 -18.88
CA TRP A 255 10.29 -20.63 -19.29
C TRP A 255 8.93 -21.06 -18.75
N TYR A 256 7.89 -20.74 -19.50
CA TYR A 256 6.54 -21.18 -19.20
C TYR A 256 6.43 -22.68 -19.40
N ASN A 257 6.32 -23.41 -18.30
CA ASN A 257 6.14 -24.84 -18.27
C ASN A 257 5.20 -25.16 -17.11
N PRO A 258 3.87 -25.17 -17.34
CA PRO A 258 2.88 -25.34 -16.28
C PRO A 258 2.84 -26.77 -15.72
N GLY A 259 3.41 -27.74 -16.46
CA GLY A 259 3.52 -29.13 -16.03
C GLY A 259 2.15 -29.83 -15.94
N ASP A 260 1.97 -30.69 -14.94
CA ASP A 260 0.75 -31.51 -14.75
C ASP A 260 -0.39 -30.70 -14.12
N VAL A 261 -0.95 -29.77 -14.89
CA VAL A 261 -2.10 -28.96 -14.50
C VAL A 261 -3.42 -29.66 -14.79
N LYS A 262 -4.44 -29.35 -13.99
CA LYS A 262 -5.83 -29.66 -14.39
C LYS A 262 -6.29 -28.63 -15.41
N GLY A 263 -6.74 -29.10 -16.58
CA GLY A 263 -7.17 -28.26 -17.69
C GLY A 263 -6.21 -28.36 -18.88
N SER A 264 -5.68 -27.22 -19.33
CA SER A 264 -4.65 -27.16 -20.38
C SER A 264 -3.70 -25.99 -20.13
N ASP A 265 -2.55 -25.97 -20.81
CA ASP A 265 -1.53 -24.91 -20.71
C ASP A 265 -2.03 -23.49 -21.02
N THR A 266 -3.21 -23.33 -21.61
CA THR A 266 -3.81 -22.00 -21.90
C THR A 266 -5.16 -21.79 -21.23
N ASN A 267 -5.62 -22.79 -20.48
CA ASN A 267 -6.87 -22.77 -19.72
C ASN A 267 -6.69 -23.62 -18.46
N ILE A 268 -5.81 -23.15 -17.57
CA ILE A 268 -5.50 -23.82 -16.31
C ILE A 268 -6.69 -23.65 -15.37
N GLN A 269 -7.21 -24.77 -14.86
CA GLN A 269 -8.25 -24.80 -13.84
C GLN A 269 -7.66 -24.97 -12.44
N GLN A 270 -6.53 -25.69 -12.33
CA GLN A 270 -5.78 -25.86 -11.09
C GLN A 270 -4.29 -26.07 -11.42
N LEU A 271 -3.42 -25.30 -10.77
CA LEU A 271 -1.96 -25.47 -10.81
C LEU A 271 -1.53 -26.69 -9.98
N ASN A 272 -0.37 -27.27 -10.31
CA ASN A 272 0.34 -28.22 -9.47
C ASN A 272 1.50 -27.51 -8.77
N GLU A 273 1.34 -27.21 -7.49
CA GLU A 273 2.34 -26.44 -6.72
C GLU A 273 3.62 -27.22 -6.39
N GLN A 274 3.64 -28.54 -6.63
CA GLN A 274 4.87 -29.34 -6.56
C GLN A 274 5.80 -29.07 -7.76
N GLU A 275 5.31 -28.39 -8.79
CA GLU A 275 6.07 -28.00 -9.97
C GLU A 275 6.22 -26.47 -10.04
N ARG A 276 6.47 -25.92 -11.23
CA ARG A 276 6.57 -24.48 -11.43
C ARG A 276 5.19 -23.88 -11.62
N TYR A 277 4.86 -22.89 -10.80
CA TYR A 277 3.49 -22.37 -10.73
C TYR A 277 3.38 -20.84 -10.74
N SER A 278 4.50 -20.11 -10.86
CA SER A 278 4.51 -18.66 -10.72
C SER A 278 5.48 -17.94 -11.67
N TRP A 279 5.11 -16.73 -12.08
CA TRP A 279 6.01 -15.78 -12.74
C TRP A 279 6.84 -14.96 -11.73
N ILE A 280 6.64 -15.16 -10.43
CA ILE A 280 7.39 -14.50 -9.37
C ILE A 280 8.53 -15.44 -8.96
N LYS A 281 9.77 -14.93 -8.93
CA LYS A 281 10.91 -15.66 -8.35
C LYS A 281 10.76 -15.80 -6.84
N ALA A 282 11.57 -16.66 -6.22
CA ALA A 282 11.55 -16.89 -4.78
C ALA A 282 12.78 -16.25 -4.10
N PRO A 283 12.75 -14.94 -3.75
CA PRO A 283 13.83 -14.32 -2.99
C PRO A 283 13.92 -14.89 -1.56
N ARG A 284 15.15 -15.01 -1.06
CA ARG A 284 15.50 -15.49 0.28
C ARG A 284 16.65 -14.67 0.84
N TRP A 285 16.71 -14.51 2.16
CA TRP A 285 17.86 -13.95 2.86
C TRP A 285 18.57 -15.04 3.65
N ARG A 286 19.81 -15.37 3.24
CA ARG A 286 20.58 -16.51 3.78
C ARG A 286 19.77 -17.82 3.79
N GLY A 287 18.98 -18.04 2.73
CA GLY A 287 18.08 -19.19 2.59
C GLY A 287 16.73 -19.07 3.31
N ASN A 288 16.52 -18.07 4.17
CA ASN A 288 15.25 -17.87 4.86
C ASN A 288 14.23 -17.13 3.99
N ALA A 289 12.98 -17.57 4.04
CA ALA A 289 11.86 -16.77 3.54
C ALA A 289 11.62 -15.61 4.51
N MET A 290 11.43 -14.41 3.97
CA MET A 290 11.27 -13.19 4.75
C MET A 290 9.96 -12.52 4.38
N GLU A 291 9.28 -11.95 5.37
CA GLU A 291 8.23 -10.98 5.16
C GLU A 291 8.84 -9.58 5.06
N VAL A 292 8.32 -8.77 4.13
CA VAL A 292 8.72 -7.37 3.89
C VAL A 292 7.46 -6.52 3.87
N GLY A 293 7.56 -5.25 4.24
CA GLY A 293 6.41 -4.34 4.29
C GLY A 293 6.75 -2.95 4.78
#